data_AF-A0A951X4Y5-F1
#
_entry.id   AF-A0A951X4Y5-F1
#
_cell.length_a   1.000
_cell.length_b   1.000
_cell.length_c   1.000
_cell.angle_alpha   90.00
_cell.angle_beta   90.00
_cell.angle_gamma   90.00
#
_symmetry.space_group_name_H-M   'P 1'
#
loop_
_entity.id
_entity.type
_entity.pdbx_description
1 polymer ?
#
loop_
_entity_poly.entity_id
_entity_poly.type
_entity_poly.pdbx_seq_one_letter_code
_entity_poly.pdbx_strand_id
1 'polypeptide(L)'
;MAKPQTPPDQEEPENELKAITPLPRRSSGGDSELDEYIHLGDEDKGEEEDPFADLPEEAEEEEEEDATPIPRIERDTKMEEEIEQEKFVPIEILIADVQEVGQSLDPVRMYLRDIGRHPLLTAEEEMELAERIRQGVAAEEKLAERFGNRVEAELTDEELDLKDELELLAANGRQAHNQLAQSNLRLVVSVAKRYIGRGLNFLDLIQEGNLGLLRAVDKFDHTLGFKFSTYATWWIRQAISRAIADQARTIRIPVHMVETINRQARTQRRLQQELGREPTFEEIALAMDFLEPDDARLVRDSLAKNRRLDPEVQRRLERASAKVRRIQRLSQEPLSLETPVGSEENSYLGDFIEDDSLPGPVDSASRRLLKEQMEEILDGLSERERKVLIMRFGLEDGVTRTLEDVGKEFNVTRERVRQIEAKALRKLRHPLRSRKLRDYLA
;
A
#
# COMPACT_ATOMS: atom_id res chain seq x y z
N MET A 1 -3.83 77.98 -14.31
CA MET A 1 -4.71 76.85 -13.93
C MET A 1 -4.08 75.58 -14.46
N ALA A 2 -3.59 74.76 -13.54
CA ALA A 2 -2.85 73.54 -13.79
C ALA A 2 -3.79 72.42 -14.28
N LYS A 3 -3.32 71.61 -15.25
CA LYS A 3 -3.91 70.30 -15.56
C LYS A 3 -3.09 69.21 -14.85
N PRO A 4 -3.73 68.19 -14.27
CA PRO A 4 -3.07 67.21 -13.42
C PRO A 4 -2.48 66.03 -14.21
N GLN A 5 -1.46 65.42 -13.61
CA GLN A 5 -0.72 64.22 -14.04
C GLN A 5 -1.58 62.94 -13.98
N THR A 6 -1.24 61.98 -14.83
CA THR A 6 -1.73 60.58 -14.83
C THR A 6 -0.49 59.67 -14.58
N PRO A 7 -0.61 58.55 -13.83
CA PRO A 7 0.53 57.72 -13.40
C PRO A 7 0.93 56.65 -14.45
N PRO A 8 2.12 56.00 -14.31
CA PRO A 8 2.66 55.09 -15.33
C PRO A 8 2.16 53.65 -15.18
N ASP A 9 2.10 52.96 -16.32
CA ASP A 9 1.73 51.55 -16.50
C ASP A 9 2.68 50.59 -15.76
N GLN A 10 2.09 49.53 -15.20
CA GLN A 10 2.79 48.39 -14.61
C GLN A 10 2.94 47.30 -15.68
N GLU A 11 4.17 46.91 -15.98
CA GLU A 11 4.49 45.72 -16.79
C GLU A 11 4.40 44.45 -15.91
N GLU A 12 3.61 43.46 -16.32
CA GLU A 12 3.61 42.10 -15.79
C GLU A 12 4.86 41.33 -16.27
N PRO A 13 5.49 40.48 -15.45
CA PRO A 13 6.59 39.64 -15.93
C PRO A 13 6.10 38.32 -16.51
N GLU A 14 6.42 38.08 -17.78
CA GLU A 14 6.28 36.80 -18.48
C GLU A 14 7.16 35.71 -17.83
N ASN A 15 6.54 34.59 -17.48
CA ASN A 15 7.19 33.44 -16.84
C ASN A 15 7.64 32.42 -17.91
N GLU A 16 8.81 32.62 -18.51
CA GLU A 16 9.45 31.63 -19.40
C GLU A 16 10.36 30.69 -18.60
N LEU A 17 9.87 29.48 -18.29
CA LEU A 17 10.69 28.36 -17.80
C LEU A 17 11.54 27.81 -18.96
N LYS A 18 12.85 28.10 -18.95
CA LYS A 18 13.81 27.55 -19.93
C LYS A 18 14.21 26.13 -19.57
N ALA A 19 14.23 25.25 -20.57
CA ALA A 19 14.65 23.86 -20.48
C ALA A 19 16.05 23.70 -19.85
N ILE A 20 16.12 22.91 -18.78
CA ILE A 20 17.30 22.76 -17.90
C ILE A 20 18.19 21.61 -18.39
N THR A 21 19.50 21.88 -18.51
CA THR A 21 20.52 20.89 -18.91
C THR A 21 20.93 20.01 -17.72
N PRO A 22 20.90 18.67 -17.83
CA PRO A 22 21.22 17.78 -16.72
C PRO A 22 22.73 17.76 -16.39
N LEU A 23 23.05 17.53 -15.12
CA LEU A 23 24.42 17.47 -14.59
C LEU A 23 25.21 16.27 -15.18
N PRO A 24 26.52 16.42 -15.48
CA PRO A 24 27.36 15.30 -15.87
C PRO A 24 27.61 14.37 -14.67
N ARG A 25 27.24 13.09 -14.82
CA ARG A 25 27.46 12.04 -13.80
C ARG A 25 28.97 11.86 -13.54
N ARG A 26 29.36 11.82 -12.26
CA ARG A 26 30.67 11.26 -11.86
C ARG A 26 30.54 9.75 -11.82
N SER A 27 31.38 9.05 -12.58
CA SER A 27 31.55 7.60 -12.53
C SER A 27 32.09 7.18 -11.15
N SER A 28 31.20 6.84 -10.22
CA SER A 28 31.56 6.04 -9.04
C SER A 28 31.38 4.57 -9.42
N GLY A 29 32.49 3.87 -9.64
CA GLY A 29 32.52 2.47 -10.02
C GLY A 29 31.75 1.59 -9.04
N GLY A 30 30.84 0.81 -9.60
CA GLY A 30 29.96 -0.12 -8.90
C GLY A 30 28.65 -0.33 -9.65
N ASP A 31 28.66 -0.28 -10.98
CA ASP A 31 27.49 -0.61 -11.80
C ASP A 31 27.41 -2.14 -11.87
N SER A 32 26.53 -2.70 -11.05
CA SER A 32 26.02 -4.06 -11.26
C SER A 32 25.11 -4.03 -12.49
N GLU A 33 25.33 -4.96 -13.41
CA GLU A 33 24.70 -5.19 -14.72
C GLU A 33 23.17 -5.41 -14.70
N LEU A 34 22.45 -4.91 -13.69
CA LEU A 34 21.01 -5.09 -13.46
C LEU A 34 20.16 -3.87 -13.88
N ASP A 35 20.76 -2.72 -14.16
CA ASP A 35 20.02 -1.51 -14.57
C ASP A 35 19.67 -1.47 -16.07
N GLU A 36 20.14 -2.42 -16.88
CA GLU A 36 19.97 -2.41 -18.35
C GLU A 36 18.74 -3.19 -18.87
N TYR A 37 17.95 -3.85 -18.00
CA TYR A 37 16.88 -4.77 -18.42
C TYR A 37 15.42 -4.31 -18.16
N ILE A 38 15.17 -3.05 -17.78
CA ILE A 38 13.81 -2.58 -17.41
C ILE A 38 12.98 -2.08 -18.62
N HIS A 39 13.46 -2.19 -19.86
CA HIS A 39 12.80 -1.58 -21.04
C HIS A 39 12.23 -2.57 -22.06
N LEU A 40 11.30 -3.43 -21.65
CA LEU A 40 10.33 -4.04 -22.58
C LEU A 40 8.98 -4.16 -21.87
N GLY A 41 8.03 -3.27 -22.17
CA GLY A 41 6.65 -3.47 -21.70
C GLY A 41 5.67 -2.31 -21.84
N ASP A 42 6.10 -1.06 -22.06
CA ASP A 42 5.16 0.06 -22.15
C ASP A 42 4.77 0.36 -23.60
N GLU A 43 3.87 -0.47 -24.14
CA GLU A 43 3.05 -0.08 -25.30
C GLU A 43 1.97 0.91 -24.82
N ASP A 44 2.16 2.17 -25.23
CA ASP A 44 1.13 3.17 -25.58
C ASP A 44 -0.22 3.05 -24.85
N LYS A 45 -0.25 3.39 -23.55
CA LYS A 45 -1.50 3.75 -22.88
C LYS A 45 -1.75 5.24 -23.14
N GLY A 46 -2.73 5.49 -24.00
CA GLY A 46 -3.22 6.83 -24.32
C GLY A 46 -3.60 7.63 -23.07
N GLU A 47 -3.64 8.95 -23.23
CA GLU A 47 -3.90 9.97 -22.20
C GLU A 47 -5.02 9.55 -21.21
N GLU A 48 -4.66 8.83 -20.15
CA GLU A 48 -5.51 8.61 -18.99
C GLU A 48 -5.47 9.88 -18.15
N GLU A 49 -6.52 10.71 -18.23
CA GLU A 49 -6.74 11.80 -17.26
C GLU A 49 -6.72 11.21 -15.85
N ASP A 50 -5.80 11.70 -15.01
CA ASP A 50 -5.65 11.27 -13.61
C ASP A 50 -6.86 11.78 -12.80
N PRO A 51 -7.83 10.92 -12.42
CA PRO A 51 -9.04 11.36 -11.72
C PRO A 51 -8.76 11.73 -10.26
N PHE A 52 -7.51 11.60 -9.81
CA PHE A 52 -7.04 12.04 -8.50
C PHE A 52 -6.45 13.45 -8.54
N ALA A 53 -6.53 14.17 -9.67
CA ALA A 53 -6.21 15.59 -9.74
C ALA A 53 -7.09 16.43 -8.77
N ASP A 54 -8.31 15.97 -8.51
CA ASP A 54 -9.27 16.63 -7.62
C ASP A 54 -9.30 16.06 -6.19
N LEU A 55 -8.36 15.18 -5.82
CA LEU A 55 -8.21 14.84 -4.42
C LEU A 55 -7.57 16.02 -3.69
N PRO A 56 -8.21 16.58 -2.63
CA PRO A 56 -7.58 17.61 -1.83
C PRO A 56 -6.24 17.08 -1.30
N GLU A 57 -5.17 17.86 -1.49
CA GLU A 57 -3.80 17.50 -1.04
C GLU A 57 -3.61 17.66 0.48
N GLU A 58 -4.69 17.68 1.26
CA GLU A 58 -4.67 17.97 2.70
C GLU A 58 -5.55 16.98 3.47
N ALA A 59 -4.90 16.05 4.17
CA ALA A 59 -4.68 16.18 5.61
C ALA A 59 -3.73 15.05 6.06
N GLU A 60 -2.66 15.40 6.78
CA GLU A 60 -1.97 14.43 7.65
C GLU A 60 -2.98 14.01 8.73
N GLU A 61 -3.76 12.95 8.47
CA GLU A 61 -4.75 12.47 9.43
C GLU A 61 -4.23 11.25 10.17
N GLU A 62 -4.04 11.45 11.47
CA GLU A 62 -3.81 10.43 12.48
C GLU A 62 -4.92 9.38 12.45
N GLU A 63 -4.54 8.15 12.81
CA GLU A 63 -5.39 6.97 12.91
C GLU A 63 -6.52 7.14 13.94
N GLU A 64 -7.63 7.79 13.58
CA GLU A 64 -8.91 7.63 14.30
C GLU A 64 -10.07 7.47 13.30
N GLU A 65 -10.50 6.22 13.11
CA GLU A 65 -11.52 5.81 12.12
C GLU A 65 -12.95 6.31 12.38
N ASP A 66 -13.20 7.17 13.37
CA ASP A 66 -14.57 7.58 13.73
C ASP A 66 -14.81 9.09 13.86
N ALA A 67 -13.77 9.92 13.75
CA ALA A 67 -13.87 11.35 14.05
C ALA A 67 -13.23 12.27 12.99
N THR A 68 -13.10 11.86 11.73
CA THR A 68 -12.75 12.79 10.66
C THR A 68 -13.87 13.82 10.50
N PRO A 69 -13.64 15.12 10.81
CA PRO A 69 -14.62 16.15 10.55
C PRO A 69 -14.84 16.18 9.04
N ILE A 70 -16.09 15.99 8.61
CA ILE A 70 -16.46 16.10 7.20
C ILE A 70 -15.90 17.45 6.71
N PRO A 71 -15.01 17.49 5.71
CA PRO A 71 -14.54 18.76 5.18
C PRO A 71 -15.77 19.56 4.78
N ARG A 72 -15.81 20.86 5.06
CA ARG A 72 -16.87 21.71 4.51
C ARG A 72 -16.72 21.66 3.00
N ILE A 73 -17.45 20.75 2.36
CA ILE A 73 -17.52 20.64 0.91
C ILE A 73 -18.15 21.95 0.46
N GLU A 74 -17.34 22.89 -0.02
CA GLU A 74 -17.86 24.05 -0.71
C GLU A 74 -18.72 23.55 -1.87
N ARG A 75 -19.86 24.19 -2.09
CA ARG A 75 -20.83 23.75 -3.10
C ARG A 75 -20.22 23.89 -4.49
N ASP A 76 -19.55 22.85 -4.94
CA ASP A 76 -18.97 22.81 -6.27
C ASP A 76 -20.05 22.38 -7.27
N THR A 77 -20.68 23.40 -7.86
CA THR A 77 -21.73 23.22 -8.86
C THR A 77 -21.27 22.46 -10.09
N LYS A 78 -19.96 22.48 -10.44
CA LYS A 78 -19.45 21.70 -11.58
C LYS A 78 -19.42 20.22 -11.26
N MET A 79 -18.88 19.87 -10.08
CA MET A 79 -18.87 18.48 -9.63
C MET A 79 -20.30 17.95 -9.43
N GLU A 80 -21.23 18.78 -8.94
CA GLU A 80 -22.66 18.43 -8.86
C GLU A 80 -23.26 18.11 -10.25
N GLU A 81 -22.98 18.92 -11.27
CA GLU A 81 -23.47 18.72 -12.64
C GLU A 81 -22.89 17.44 -13.29
N GLU A 82 -21.62 17.14 -13.07
CA GLU A 82 -20.98 15.90 -13.56
C GLU A 82 -21.58 14.66 -12.89
N ILE A 83 -21.77 14.70 -11.56
CA ILE A 83 -22.38 13.60 -10.80
C ILE A 83 -23.84 13.38 -11.24
N GLU A 84 -24.57 14.44 -11.57
CA GLU A 84 -25.93 14.32 -12.10
C GLU A 84 -25.97 13.63 -13.46
N GLN A 85 -25.03 13.94 -14.36
CA GLN A 85 -24.93 13.22 -15.64
C GLN A 85 -24.63 11.73 -15.43
N GLU A 86 -23.85 11.39 -14.41
CA GLU A 86 -23.51 10.01 -14.06
C GLU A 86 -24.65 9.23 -13.36
N LYS A 87 -25.47 9.89 -12.52
CA LYS A 87 -26.59 9.26 -11.80
C LYS A 87 -27.70 8.78 -12.76
N PHE A 88 -27.85 9.46 -13.90
CA PHE A 88 -28.91 9.19 -14.87
C PHE A 88 -28.48 8.34 -16.06
N VAL A 89 -27.27 7.76 -16.06
CA VAL A 89 -26.86 6.83 -17.12
C VAL A 89 -27.81 5.63 -17.10
N PRO A 90 -28.59 5.40 -18.18
CA PRO A 90 -29.47 4.25 -18.28
C PRO A 90 -28.68 2.96 -18.08
N ILE A 91 -29.29 1.99 -17.40
CA ILE A 91 -28.65 0.71 -17.12
C ILE A 91 -28.25 -0.01 -18.40
N GLU A 92 -29.02 0.19 -19.48
CA GLU A 92 -28.71 -0.35 -20.80
C GLU A 92 -27.36 0.15 -21.33
N ILE A 93 -27.01 1.41 -21.06
CA ILE A 93 -25.72 2.00 -21.44
C ILE A 93 -24.62 1.48 -20.52
N LEU A 94 -24.86 1.42 -19.21
CA LEU A 94 -23.89 0.82 -18.26
C LEU A 94 -23.57 -0.64 -18.61
N ILE A 95 -24.59 -1.42 -18.99
CA ILE A 95 -24.41 -2.81 -19.42
C ILE A 95 -23.62 -2.89 -20.72
N ALA A 96 -23.89 -2.00 -21.70
CA ALA A 96 -23.19 -1.99 -22.98
C ALA A 96 -21.71 -1.61 -22.82
N ASP A 97 -21.41 -0.59 -22.02
CA ASP A 97 -20.04 -0.13 -21.79
C ASP A 97 -19.17 -1.19 -21.10
N VAL A 98 -19.77 -1.99 -20.20
CA VAL A 98 -19.05 -3.10 -19.53
C VAL A 98 -18.74 -4.24 -20.51
N GLN A 99 -19.46 -4.37 -21.63
CA GLN A 99 -19.17 -5.40 -22.65
C GLN A 99 -17.88 -5.12 -23.42
N GLU A 100 -17.50 -3.86 -23.61
CA GLU A 100 -16.24 -3.50 -24.29
C GLU A 100 -15.00 -3.83 -23.45
N VAL A 101 -15.13 -3.92 -22.13
CA VAL A 101 -14.03 -4.17 -21.18
C VAL A 101 -13.60 -5.66 -21.14
N GLY A 102 -14.12 -6.51 -22.02
CA GLY A 102 -13.61 -7.87 -22.23
C GLY A 102 -13.89 -8.87 -21.10
N GLN A 103 -14.71 -8.52 -20.10
CA GLN A 103 -15.11 -9.46 -19.06
C GLN A 103 -16.20 -10.41 -19.57
N SER A 104 -15.80 -11.61 -19.97
CA SER A 104 -16.75 -12.71 -20.09
C SER A 104 -17.23 -13.11 -18.68
N LEU A 105 -18.51 -12.83 -18.34
CA LEU A 105 -19.50 -13.75 -17.73
C LEU A 105 -20.54 -13.09 -16.78
N ASP A 106 -21.64 -13.83 -16.61
CA ASP A 106 -22.94 -13.59 -15.98
C ASP A 106 -23.04 -12.76 -14.66
N PRO A 107 -22.10 -12.82 -13.68
CA PRO A 107 -22.33 -12.25 -12.35
C PRO A 107 -22.53 -10.73 -12.32
N VAL A 108 -21.69 -9.97 -13.04
CA VAL A 108 -21.83 -8.51 -13.13
C VAL A 108 -23.17 -8.15 -13.76
N ARG A 109 -23.59 -8.87 -14.81
CA ARG A 109 -24.88 -8.63 -15.48
C ARG A 109 -26.07 -8.97 -14.59
N MET A 110 -25.98 -10.06 -13.83
CA MET A 110 -26.99 -10.42 -12.84
C MET A 110 -27.13 -9.31 -11.79
N TYR A 111 -26.01 -8.79 -11.27
CA TYR A 111 -26.00 -7.69 -10.32
C TYR A 111 -26.61 -6.41 -10.93
N LEU A 112 -26.16 -5.98 -12.12
CA LEU A 112 -26.68 -4.79 -12.80
C LEU A 112 -28.19 -4.88 -13.08
N ARG A 113 -28.70 -6.08 -13.42
CA ARG A 113 -30.13 -6.30 -13.60
C ARG A 113 -30.90 -6.20 -12.28
N ASP A 114 -30.33 -6.69 -11.18
CA ASP A 114 -30.98 -6.67 -9.87
C ASP A 114 -31.10 -5.25 -9.31
N ILE A 115 -30.01 -4.47 -9.35
CA ILE A 115 -30.04 -3.04 -8.95
C ILE A 115 -30.97 -2.21 -9.85
N GLY A 116 -31.23 -2.68 -11.07
CA GLY A 116 -32.15 -2.06 -12.01
C GLY A 116 -33.62 -2.16 -11.64
N ARG A 117 -33.98 -3.06 -10.70
CA ARG A 117 -35.36 -3.21 -10.21
C ARG A 117 -35.78 -2.09 -9.28
N HIS A 118 -34.82 -1.44 -8.63
CA HIS A 118 -35.09 -0.35 -7.69
C HIS A 118 -35.19 0.98 -8.46
N PRO A 119 -36.30 1.74 -8.30
CA PRO A 119 -36.48 3.03 -8.96
C PRO A 119 -35.54 4.10 -8.37
N LEU A 120 -35.23 5.11 -9.19
CA LEU A 120 -34.49 6.29 -8.71
C LEU A 120 -35.41 7.15 -7.85
N LEU A 121 -34.84 7.72 -6.78
CA LEU A 121 -35.57 8.59 -5.86
C LEU A 121 -35.50 10.05 -6.32
N THR A 122 -36.56 10.78 -6.03
CA THR A 122 -36.61 12.24 -6.10
C THR A 122 -36.02 12.87 -4.84
N ALA A 123 -35.69 14.16 -4.89
CA ALA A 123 -35.16 14.88 -3.72
C ALA A 123 -36.16 14.90 -2.54
N GLU A 124 -37.46 14.92 -2.82
CA GLU A 124 -38.50 14.86 -1.78
C GLU A 124 -38.54 13.49 -1.10
N GLU A 125 -38.44 12.42 -1.88
CA GLU A 125 -38.38 11.04 -1.36
C GLU A 125 -37.08 10.78 -0.58
N GLU A 126 -35.95 11.34 -1.02
CA GLU A 126 -34.67 11.29 -0.29
C GLU A 126 -34.81 11.93 1.11
N MET A 127 -35.49 13.08 1.21
CA MET A 127 -35.75 13.73 2.51
C MET A 127 -36.67 12.90 3.39
N GLU A 128 -37.76 12.34 2.84
CA GLU A 128 -38.71 11.52 3.61
C GLU A 128 -38.03 10.26 4.17
N LEU A 129 -37.24 9.57 3.35
CA LEU A 129 -36.50 8.38 3.79
C LEU A 129 -35.46 8.75 4.85
N ALA A 130 -34.71 9.83 4.66
CA ALA A 130 -33.72 10.29 5.62
C ALA A 130 -34.36 10.64 6.98
N GLU A 131 -35.53 11.27 6.99
CA GLU A 131 -36.26 11.54 8.24
C GLU A 131 -36.72 10.26 8.94
N ARG A 132 -37.24 9.29 8.19
CA ARG A 132 -37.63 7.98 8.73
C ARG A 132 -36.45 7.20 9.31
N ILE A 133 -35.27 7.30 8.68
CA ILE A 133 -34.04 6.70 9.19
C ILE A 133 -33.67 7.33 10.54
N ARG A 134 -33.66 8.67 10.64
CA ARG A 134 -33.36 9.37 11.91
C ARG A 134 -34.34 9.00 13.02
N GLN A 135 -35.63 8.91 12.72
CA GLN A 135 -36.64 8.48 13.69
C GLN A 135 -36.44 7.03 14.14
N GLY A 136 -36.05 6.14 13.22
CA GLY A 136 -35.74 4.75 13.53
C GLY A 136 -34.51 4.60 14.41
N VAL A 137 -33.41 5.30 14.10
CA VAL A 137 -32.18 5.30 14.93
C VAL A 137 -32.47 5.83 16.33
N ALA A 138 -33.20 6.94 16.43
CA ALA A 138 -33.61 7.50 17.73
C ALA A 138 -34.55 6.56 18.51
N ALA A 139 -35.34 5.72 17.82
CA ALA A 139 -36.16 4.70 18.45
C ALA A 139 -35.31 3.52 18.95
N GLU A 140 -34.31 3.08 18.18
CA GLU A 140 -33.36 2.04 18.60
C GLU A 140 -32.54 2.47 19.82
N GLU A 141 -32.07 3.72 19.87
CA GLU A 141 -31.39 4.27 21.04
C GLU A 141 -32.28 4.26 22.28
N LYS A 142 -33.54 4.71 22.16
CA LYS A 142 -34.51 4.67 23.26
C LYS A 142 -34.82 3.24 23.72
N LEU A 143 -34.89 2.29 22.79
CA LEU A 143 -35.05 0.87 23.10
C LEU A 143 -33.87 0.34 23.93
N ALA A 144 -32.65 0.66 23.50
CA ALA A 144 -31.43 0.26 24.20
C ALA A 144 -31.34 0.87 25.61
N GLU A 145 -31.61 2.17 25.75
CA GLU A 145 -31.56 2.89 27.03
C GLU A 145 -32.59 2.37 28.04
N ARG A 146 -33.85 2.18 27.60
CA ARG A 146 -34.96 1.86 28.51
C ARG A 146 -35.15 0.37 28.76
N PHE A 147 -34.84 -0.46 27.76
CA PHE A 147 -35.19 -1.89 27.77
C PHE A 147 -33.99 -2.82 27.60
N GLY A 148 -32.79 -2.32 27.29
CA GLY A 148 -31.62 -3.17 26.97
C GLY A 148 -31.19 -4.16 28.06
N ASN A 149 -31.43 -3.84 29.34
CA ASN A 149 -31.05 -4.67 30.49
C ASN A 149 -32.26 -5.23 31.28
N ARG A 150 -33.49 -5.02 30.81
CA ARG A 150 -34.72 -5.43 31.53
C ARG A 150 -35.33 -6.67 30.88
N VAL A 151 -35.87 -7.56 31.70
CA VAL A 151 -36.59 -8.74 31.23
C VAL A 151 -38.03 -8.34 30.92
N GLU A 152 -38.60 -8.81 29.81
CA GLU A 152 -39.97 -8.48 29.39
C GLU A 152 -41.02 -8.77 30.46
N ALA A 153 -40.81 -9.80 31.27
CA ALA A 153 -41.69 -10.16 32.38
C ALA A 153 -41.74 -9.13 33.53
N GLU A 154 -40.83 -8.16 33.55
CA GLU A 154 -40.77 -7.07 34.54
C GLU A 154 -41.32 -5.74 34.00
N LEU A 155 -41.86 -5.73 32.77
CA LEU A 155 -42.43 -4.56 32.13
C LEU A 155 -43.92 -4.46 32.45
N THR A 156 -44.41 -3.23 32.63
CA THR A 156 -45.85 -2.97 32.70
C THR A 156 -46.49 -3.08 31.32
N ASP A 157 -47.81 -3.26 31.26
CA ASP A 157 -48.55 -3.27 29.99
C ASP A 157 -48.29 -2.00 29.16
N GLU A 158 -48.21 -0.83 29.81
CA GLU A 158 -47.86 0.45 29.15
C GLU A 158 -46.41 0.49 28.63
N GLU A 159 -45.47 -0.14 29.34
CA GLU A 159 -44.07 -0.25 28.91
C GLU A 159 -43.92 -1.23 27.74
N LEU A 160 -44.73 -2.29 27.70
CA LEU A 160 -44.81 -3.23 26.58
C LEU A 160 -45.37 -2.55 25.32
N ASP A 161 -46.47 -1.81 25.43
CA ASP A 161 -47.05 -1.06 24.32
C ASP A 161 -46.04 -0.04 23.73
N LEU A 162 -45.31 0.67 24.60
CA LEU A 162 -44.27 1.61 24.19
C LEU A 162 -43.08 0.90 23.50
N LYS A 163 -42.70 -0.28 24.00
CA LYS A 163 -41.64 -1.09 23.39
C LYS A 163 -42.04 -1.51 21.98
N ASP A 164 -43.26 -2.01 21.79
CA ASP A 164 -43.79 -2.42 20.48
C ASP A 164 -43.83 -1.24 19.48
N GLU A 165 -44.25 -0.05 19.95
CA GLU A 165 -44.24 1.17 19.13
C GLU A 165 -42.83 1.55 18.66
N LEU A 166 -41.85 1.52 19.58
CA LEU A 166 -40.47 1.82 19.26
C LEU A 166 -39.85 0.76 18.33
N GLU A 167 -40.18 -0.52 18.50
CA GLU A 167 -39.72 -1.59 17.61
C GLU A 167 -40.27 -1.43 16.20
N LEU A 168 -41.53 -1.00 16.07
CA LEU A 168 -42.14 -0.67 14.78
C LEU A 168 -41.43 0.52 14.11
N LEU A 169 -41.14 1.58 14.86
CA LEU A 169 -40.40 2.74 14.36
C LEU A 169 -38.97 2.35 13.92
N ALA A 170 -38.28 1.54 14.72
CA ALA A 170 -36.97 0.99 14.38
C ALA A 170 -37.01 0.16 13.09
N ALA A 171 -38.00 -0.74 12.96
CA ALA A 171 -38.19 -1.54 11.75
C ALA A 171 -38.47 -0.67 10.51
N ASN A 172 -39.30 0.36 10.65
CA ASN A 172 -39.60 1.32 9.58
C ASN A 172 -38.36 2.12 9.17
N GLY A 173 -37.49 2.49 10.13
CA GLY A 173 -36.21 3.13 9.86
C GLY A 173 -35.23 2.22 9.13
N ARG A 174 -35.08 0.97 9.57
CA ARG A 174 -34.26 -0.04 8.87
C ARG A 174 -34.74 -0.31 7.44
N GLN A 175 -36.06 -0.31 7.22
CA GLN A 175 -36.61 -0.44 5.87
C GLN A 175 -36.28 0.80 5.02
N ALA A 176 -36.43 2.00 5.57
CA ALA A 176 -36.10 3.24 4.87
C ALA A 176 -34.61 3.33 4.52
N HIS A 177 -33.73 2.88 5.43
CA HIS A 177 -32.29 2.76 5.22
C HIS A 177 -31.97 1.86 4.01
N ASN A 178 -32.50 0.64 4.02
CA ASN A 178 -32.32 -0.31 2.92
C ASN A 178 -32.86 0.26 1.60
N GLN A 179 -34.01 0.94 1.62
CA GLN A 179 -34.61 1.54 0.43
C GLN A 179 -33.75 2.69 -0.14
N LEU A 180 -33.21 3.56 0.72
CA LEU A 180 -32.33 4.65 0.31
C LEU A 180 -31.02 4.12 -0.28
N ALA A 181 -30.42 3.09 0.33
CA ALA A 181 -29.23 2.44 -0.18
C ALA A 181 -29.48 1.76 -1.54
N GLN A 182 -30.52 0.91 -1.64
CA GLN A 182 -30.83 0.15 -2.86
C GLN A 182 -31.11 1.04 -4.08
N SER A 183 -31.80 2.16 -3.86
CA SER A 183 -32.15 3.11 -4.92
C SER A 183 -30.92 3.87 -5.46
N ASN A 184 -29.81 3.87 -4.72
CA ASN A 184 -28.56 4.55 -5.08
C ASN A 184 -27.41 3.59 -5.46
N LEU A 185 -27.64 2.28 -5.54
CA LEU A 185 -26.60 1.32 -5.97
C LEU A 185 -26.05 1.62 -7.38
N ARG A 186 -26.86 2.23 -8.25
CA ARG A 186 -26.43 2.62 -9.60
C ARG A 186 -25.33 3.69 -9.58
N LEU A 187 -25.38 4.60 -8.61
CA LEU A 187 -24.34 5.62 -8.42
C LEU A 187 -23.00 4.99 -8.07
N VAL A 188 -23.00 3.91 -7.28
CA VAL A 188 -21.76 3.19 -6.94
C VAL A 188 -21.12 2.61 -8.20
N VAL A 189 -21.92 2.00 -9.07
CA VAL A 189 -21.44 1.42 -10.33
C VAL A 189 -20.85 2.50 -11.25
N SER A 190 -21.52 3.66 -11.39
CA SER A 190 -21.01 4.75 -12.24
C SER A 190 -19.68 5.29 -11.74
N VAL A 191 -19.55 5.48 -10.41
CA VAL A 191 -18.28 5.94 -9.80
C VAL A 191 -17.19 4.87 -9.92
N ALA A 192 -17.50 3.60 -9.64
CA ALA A 192 -16.54 2.49 -9.68
C ALA A 192 -15.98 2.23 -11.09
N LYS A 193 -16.74 2.54 -12.14
CA LYS A 193 -16.30 2.38 -13.54
C LYS A 193 -14.98 3.13 -13.82
N ARG A 194 -14.79 4.30 -13.20
CA ARG A 194 -13.56 5.12 -13.35
C ARG A 194 -12.31 4.47 -12.73
N TYR A 195 -12.46 3.40 -11.95
CA TYR A 195 -11.39 2.71 -11.21
C TYR A 195 -11.05 1.32 -11.77
N ILE A 196 -11.70 0.91 -12.86
CA ILE A 196 -11.41 -0.34 -13.55
C ILE A 196 -9.96 -0.36 -14.03
N GLY A 197 -9.28 -1.50 -13.89
CA GLY A 197 -7.90 -1.68 -14.33
C GLY A 197 -6.83 -1.21 -13.33
N ARG A 198 -7.22 -0.76 -12.13
CA ARG A 198 -6.28 -0.33 -11.06
C ARG A 198 -5.87 -1.46 -10.10
N GLY A 199 -5.94 -2.72 -10.53
CA GLY A 199 -5.48 -3.89 -9.78
C GLY A 199 -6.58 -4.68 -9.03
N LEU A 200 -7.74 -4.09 -8.76
CA LEU A 200 -8.90 -4.80 -8.19
C LEU A 200 -9.93 -5.19 -9.27
N ASN A 201 -10.67 -6.26 -9.01
CA ASN A 201 -11.79 -6.67 -9.84
C ASN A 201 -12.94 -5.66 -9.74
N PHE A 202 -13.72 -5.51 -10.81
CA PHE A 202 -14.82 -4.56 -10.87
C PHE A 202 -15.91 -4.83 -9.83
N LEU A 203 -16.23 -6.10 -9.56
CA LEU A 203 -17.17 -6.45 -8.49
C LEU A 203 -16.65 -6.03 -7.12
N ASP A 204 -15.36 -6.22 -6.85
CA ASP A 204 -14.77 -5.85 -5.56
C ASP A 204 -14.80 -4.32 -5.39
N LEU A 205 -14.48 -3.56 -6.45
CA LEU A 205 -14.64 -2.10 -6.46
C LEU A 205 -16.09 -1.67 -6.16
N ILE A 206 -17.08 -2.34 -6.76
CA ILE A 206 -18.50 -2.08 -6.49
C ILE A 206 -18.84 -2.36 -5.03
N GLN A 207 -18.36 -3.46 -4.46
CA GLN A 207 -18.68 -3.82 -3.08
C GLN A 207 -18.05 -2.86 -2.07
N GLU A 208 -16.81 -2.44 -2.28
CA GLU A 208 -16.16 -1.43 -1.45
C GLU A 208 -16.86 -0.07 -1.59
N GLY A 209 -17.29 0.29 -2.81
CA GLY A 209 -18.14 1.46 -3.03
C GLY A 209 -19.50 1.37 -2.34
N ASN A 210 -20.12 0.18 -2.27
CA ASN A 210 -21.37 -0.05 -1.56
C ASN A 210 -21.20 0.14 -0.05
N LEU A 211 -20.06 -0.26 0.52
CA LEU A 211 -19.72 0.03 1.91
C LEU A 211 -19.60 1.54 2.16
N GLY A 212 -18.99 2.28 1.22
CA GLY A 212 -18.96 3.75 1.25
C GLY A 212 -20.36 4.37 1.17
N LEU A 213 -21.22 3.85 0.30
CA LEU A 213 -22.62 4.29 0.18
C LEU A 213 -23.40 4.08 1.48
N LEU A 214 -23.26 2.93 2.15
CA LEU A 214 -23.94 2.67 3.42
C LEU A 214 -23.51 3.68 4.50
N ARG A 215 -22.21 3.98 4.60
CA ARG A 215 -21.72 5.04 5.49
C ARG A 215 -22.30 6.42 5.15
N ALA A 216 -22.46 6.71 3.85
CA ALA A 216 -23.11 7.93 3.41
C ALA A 216 -24.58 7.98 3.85
N VAL A 217 -25.31 6.87 3.74
CA VAL A 217 -26.71 6.77 4.21
C VAL A 217 -26.79 7.02 5.73
N ASP A 218 -25.87 6.44 6.50
CA ASP A 218 -25.84 6.60 7.97
C ASP A 218 -25.59 8.03 8.42
N LYS A 219 -24.70 8.75 7.72
CA LYS A 219 -24.24 10.10 8.09
C LYS A 219 -24.92 11.23 7.29
N PHE A 220 -25.89 10.93 6.43
CA PHE A 220 -26.53 11.93 5.59
C PHE A 220 -27.41 12.89 6.39
N ASP A 221 -27.16 14.19 6.23
CA ASP A 221 -27.99 15.25 6.79
C ASP A 221 -28.75 15.99 5.69
N HIS A 222 -30.07 15.75 5.64
CA HIS A 222 -30.95 16.38 4.65
C HIS A 222 -31.20 17.87 4.91
N THR A 223 -30.92 18.37 6.12
CA THR A 223 -31.18 19.78 6.48
C THR A 223 -30.24 20.75 5.78
N LEU A 224 -29.10 20.26 5.30
CA LEU A 224 -28.11 21.05 4.55
C LEU A 224 -28.58 21.40 3.13
N GLY A 225 -29.66 20.79 2.63
CA GLY A 225 -30.26 21.12 1.33
C GLY A 225 -29.43 20.67 0.11
N PHE A 226 -28.43 19.82 0.32
CA PHE A 226 -27.70 19.16 -0.77
C PHE A 226 -28.38 17.85 -1.17
N LYS A 227 -28.26 17.49 -2.44
CA LYS A 227 -28.74 16.18 -2.93
C LYS A 227 -27.91 15.05 -2.31
N PHE A 228 -28.54 13.90 -2.08
CA PHE A 228 -27.84 12.76 -1.50
C PHE A 228 -26.64 12.30 -2.34
N SER A 229 -26.76 12.36 -3.68
CA SER A 229 -25.69 11.93 -4.60
C SER A 229 -24.39 12.73 -4.45
N THR A 230 -24.47 14.04 -4.22
CA THR A 230 -23.29 14.89 -4.01
C THR A 230 -22.51 14.43 -2.78
N TYR A 231 -23.23 14.16 -1.69
CA TYR A 231 -22.64 13.67 -0.44
C TYR A 231 -22.11 12.24 -0.56
N ALA A 232 -22.92 11.33 -1.13
CA ALA A 232 -22.57 9.92 -1.27
C ALA A 232 -21.35 9.69 -2.16
N THR A 233 -21.18 10.49 -3.21
CA THR A 233 -20.05 10.35 -4.13
C THR A 233 -18.70 10.46 -3.41
N TRP A 234 -18.59 11.35 -2.41
CA TRP A 234 -17.37 11.49 -1.62
C TRP A 234 -17.04 10.20 -0.86
N TRP A 235 -18.01 9.64 -0.14
CA TRP A 235 -17.83 8.39 0.62
C TRP A 235 -17.56 7.18 -0.27
N ILE A 236 -18.25 7.09 -1.41
CA ILE A 236 -18.04 6.02 -2.40
C ILE A 236 -16.62 6.10 -2.94
N ARG A 237 -16.17 7.29 -3.36
CA ARG A 237 -14.82 7.51 -3.89
C ARG A 237 -13.74 7.19 -2.86
N GLN A 238 -13.95 7.64 -1.62
CA GLN A 238 -13.01 7.40 -0.52
C GLN A 238 -12.90 5.91 -0.20
N ALA A 239 -14.03 5.20 -0.11
CA ALA A 239 -14.04 3.77 0.16
C ALA A 239 -13.33 2.96 -0.94
N ILE A 240 -13.64 3.26 -2.22
CA ILE A 240 -13.00 2.60 -3.36
C ILE A 240 -11.48 2.89 -3.38
N SER A 241 -11.08 4.15 -3.22
CA SER A 241 -9.66 4.55 -3.26
C SER A 241 -8.87 3.91 -2.11
N ARG A 242 -9.46 3.85 -0.91
CA ARG A 242 -8.86 3.17 0.23
C ARG A 242 -8.72 1.67 0.00
N ALA A 243 -9.76 1.02 -0.52
CA ALA A 243 -9.71 -0.41 -0.83
C ALA A 243 -8.61 -0.73 -1.87
N ILE A 244 -8.46 0.12 -2.89
CA ILE A 244 -7.36 -0.02 -3.86
C ILE A 244 -6.00 0.09 -3.16
N ALA A 245 -5.81 1.09 -2.29
CA ALA A 245 -4.56 1.23 -1.55
C ALA A 245 -4.25 0.02 -0.66
N ASP A 246 -5.27 -0.56 -0.02
CA ASP A 246 -5.10 -1.68 0.92
C ASP A 246 -5.00 -3.05 0.26
N GLN A 247 -5.67 -3.28 -0.88
CA GLN A 247 -5.88 -4.62 -1.44
C GLN A 247 -5.34 -4.80 -2.87
N ALA A 248 -5.12 -3.74 -3.65
CA ALA A 248 -4.80 -3.90 -5.08
C ALA A 248 -3.41 -4.51 -5.36
N ARG A 249 -2.51 -4.51 -4.38
CA ARG A 249 -1.14 -5.02 -4.53
C ARG A 249 -0.96 -6.37 -3.85
N THR A 250 -0.26 -7.28 -4.54
CA THR A 250 0.13 -8.59 -3.99
C THR A 250 0.92 -8.46 -2.69
N ILE A 251 1.81 -7.47 -2.62
CA ILE A 251 2.53 -7.09 -1.40
C ILE A 251 1.89 -5.80 -0.90
N ARG A 252 1.15 -5.90 0.20
CA ARG A 252 0.43 -4.76 0.78
C ARG A 252 1.39 -3.65 1.20
N ILE A 253 1.04 -2.43 0.84
CA ILE A 253 1.74 -1.20 1.21
C ILE A 253 0.79 -0.35 2.09
N PRO A 254 1.25 0.25 3.20
CA PRO A 254 0.41 1.16 3.99
C PRO A 254 -0.09 2.37 3.18
N VAL A 255 -1.29 2.88 3.50
CA VAL A 255 -1.97 3.96 2.76
C VAL A 255 -1.12 5.21 2.56
N HIS A 256 -0.47 5.73 3.62
CA HIS A 256 0.40 6.91 3.53
C HIS A 256 1.58 6.75 2.54
N MET A 257 2.05 5.51 2.36
CA MET A 257 3.09 5.21 1.37
C MET A 257 2.51 5.16 -0.05
N VAL A 258 1.28 4.67 -0.23
CA VAL A 258 0.57 4.71 -1.52
C VAL A 258 0.30 6.15 -1.96
N GLU A 259 -0.13 7.01 -1.03
CA GLU A 259 -0.29 8.45 -1.29
C GLU A 259 1.03 9.09 -1.74
N THR A 260 2.12 8.78 -1.04
CA THR A 260 3.46 9.26 -1.40
C THR A 260 3.88 8.78 -2.79
N ILE A 261 3.60 7.52 -3.15
CA ILE A 261 3.86 6.95 -4.49
C ILE A 261 3.06 7.69 -5.56
N ASN A 262 1.76 7.90 -5.34
CA ASN A 262 0.88 8.60 -6.28
C ASN A 262 1.32 10.06 -6.45
N ARG A 263 1.67 10.75 -5.36
CA ARG A 263 2.21 12.12 -5.38
C ARG A 263 3.52 12.20 -6.16
N GLN A 264 4.42 11.21 -5.99
CA GLN A 264 5.64 11.11 -6.78
C GLN A 264 5.33 10.91 -8.26
N ALA A 265 4.42 9.99 -8.60
CA ALA A 265 4.05 9.70 -9.99
C ALA A 265 3.43 10.93 -10.68
N ARG A 266 2.53 11.65 -10.00
CA ARG A 266 1.97 12.92 -10.49
C ARG A 266 3.04 13.98 -10.71
N THR A 267 3.93 14.15 -9.73
CA THR A 267 5.04 15.11 -9.82
C THR A 267 5.98 14.76 -10.98
N GLN A 268 6.29 13.48 -11.16
CA GLN A 268 7.12 12.98 -12.26
C GLN A 268 6.47 13.26 -13.62
N ARG A 269 5.18 12.97 -13.81
CA ARG A 269 4.46 13.24 -15.07
C ARG A 269 4.40 14.73 -15.38
N ARG A 270 4.08 15.57 -14.38
CA ARG A 270 4.08 17.04 -14.52
C ARG A 270 5.45 17.56 -14.95
N LEU A 271 6.52 17.14 -14.27
CA LEU A 271 7.88 17.53 -14.62
C LEU A 271 8.30 17.01 -16.00
N GLN A 272 7.89 15.80 -16.38
CA GLN A 272 8.18 15.23 -17.70
C GLN A 272 7.54 16.07 -18.82
N GLN A 273 6.31 16.54 -18.60
CA GLN A 273 5.62 17.44 -19.54
C GLN A 273 6.31 18.81 -19.63
N GLU A 274 6.69 19.41 -18.50
CA GLU A 274 7.38 20.71 -18.46
C GLU A 274 8.79 20.65 -19.06
N LEU A 275 9.53 19.58 -18.81
CA LEU A 275 10.93 19.44 -19.24
C LEU A 275 11.08 18.83 -20.63
N GLY A 276 10.06 18.14 -21.16
CA GLY A 276 10.13 17.37 -22.41
C GLY A 276 11.13 16.20 -22.36
N ARG A 277 11.56 15.80 -21.16
CA ARG A 277 12.46 14.66 -20.89
C ARG A 277 12.10 14.03 -19.55
N GLU A 278 12.59 12.82 -19.30
CA GLU A 278 12.45 12.21 -17.98
C GLU A 278 13.16 13.07 -16.90
N PRO A 279 12.47 13.40 -15.79
CA PRO A 279 13.04 14.16 -14.70
C PRO A 279 14.02 13.32 -13.89
N THR A 280 15.04 13.96 -13.37
CA THR A 280 16.02 13.31 -12.48
C THR A 280 15.47 13.15 -11.06
N PHE A 281 15.99 12.19 -10.30
CA PHE A 281 15.58 11.99 -8.89
C PHE A 281 15.82 13.22 -8.00
N GLU A 282 16.81 14.05 -8.34
CA GLU A 282 17.08 15.32 -7.65
C GLU A 282 16.00 16.36 -7.96
N GLU A 283 15.59 16.50 -9.23
CA GLU A 283 14.51 17.40 -9.64
C GLU A 283 13.17 16.98 -9.01
N ILE A 284 12.87 15.67 -8.96
CA ILE A 284 11.68 15.14 -8.29
C ILE A 284 11.74 15.44 -6.79
N ALA A 285 12.88 15.19 -6.13
CA ALA A 285 13.04 15.45 -4.69
C ALA A 285 12.82 16.94 -4.33
N LEU A 286 13.24 17.86 -5.21
CA LEU A 286 13.02 19.30 -5.05
C LEU A 286 11.57 19.71 -5.30
N ALA A 287 10.84 19.00 -6.16
CA ALA A 287 9.44 19.29 -6.47
C ALA A 287 8.48 18.66 -5.44
N MET A 288 8.90 17.61 -4.73
CA MET A 288 8.14 16.97 -3.65
C MET A 288 8.43 17.56 -2.26
N ASP A 289 9.19 18.67 -2.18
CA ASP A 289 9.56 19.35 -0.93
C ASP A 289 10.25 18.44 0.10
N PHE A 290 11.09 17.50 -0.35
CA PHE A 290 11.90 16.66 0.55
C PHE A 290 13.14 17.37 1.11
N LEU A 291 13.38 18.61 0.70
CA LEU A 291 14.43 19.49 1.24
C LEU A 291 13.79 20.70 1.91
N GLU A 292 14.47 21.22 2.93
CA GLU A 292 14.11 22.50 3.53
C GLU A 292 14.04 23.62 2.47
N PRO A 293 13.12 24.58 2.58
CA PRO A 293 12.93 25.63 1.57
C PRO A 293 14.19 26.45 1.27
N ASP A 294 15.04 26.66 2.29
CA ASP A 294 16.33 27.35 2.14
C ASP A 294 17.32 26.53 1.31
N ASP A 295 17.45 25.23 1.61
CA ASP A 295 18.33 24.31 0.89
C ASP A 295 17.83 24.11 -0.55
N ALA A 296 16.52 23.98 -0.76
CA ALA A 296 15.92 23.86 -2.08
C ALA A 296 16.19 25.10 -2.95
N ARG A 297 16.12 26.31 -2.37
CA ARG A 297 16.52 27.56 -3.06
C ARG A 297 17.98 27.56 -3.44
N LEU A 298 18.88 27.20 -2.52
CA LEU A 298 20.32 27.10 -2.79
C LEU A 298 20.63 26.10 -3.91
N VAL A 299 19.92 24.96 -3.93
CA VAL A 299 20.07 23.96 -4.98
C VAL A 299 19.62 24.51 -6.34
N ARG A 300 18.42 25.11 -6.42
CA ARG A 300 17.91 25.73 -7.67
C ARG A 300 18.85 26.83 -8.18
N ASP A 301 19.34 27.69 -7.28
CA ASP A 301 20.28 28.77 -7.62
C ASP A 301 21.62 28.24 -8.13
N SER A 302 22.14 27.18 -7.51
CA SER A 302 23.40 26.56 -7.90
C SER A 302 23.28 25.84 -9.24
N LEU A 303 22.14 25.19 -9.51
CA LEU A 303 21.82 24.56 -10.78
C LEU A 303 21.73 25.60 -11.90
N ALA A 304 21.00 26.70 -11.69
CA ALA A 304 20.88 27.78 -12.68
C ALA A 304 22.22 28.46 -13.01
N LYS A 305 23.12 28.58 -12.02
CA LYS A 305 24.42 29.24 -12.16
C LYS A 305 25.57 28.27 -12.47
N ASN A 306 25.29 26.97 -12.65
CA ASN A 306 26.30 25.91 -12.83
C ASN A 306 27.44 25.96 -11.78
N ARG A 307 27.09 26.21 -10.52
CA ARG A 307 28.04 26.28 -9.40
C ARG A 307 28.09 24.95 -8.65
N ARG A 308 29.19 24.72 -7.94
CA ARG A 308 29.30 23.60 -7.01
C ARG A 308 28.47 23.90 -5.76
N LEU A 309 27.66 22.93 -5.36
CA LEU A 309 26.92 22.96 -4.11
C LEU A 309 27.86 22.88 -2.92
N ASP A 310 27.44 23.45 -1.79
CA ASP A 310 28.07 23.20 -0.50
C ASP A 310 28.01 21.68 -0.21
N PRO A 311 29.12 21.04 0.20
CA PRO A 311 29.14 19.63 0.57
C PRO A 311 28.03 19.20 1.54
N GLU A 312 27.57 20.08 2.43
CA GLU A 312 26.47 19.76 3.35
C GLU A 312 25.11 19.69 2.64
N VAL A 313 24.79 20.69 1.82
CA VAL A 313 23.56 20.74 1.02
C VAL A 313 23.54 19.59 0.00
N GLN A 314 24.69 19.28 -0.60
CA GLN A 314 24.83 18.15 -1.51
C GLN A 314 24.48 16.81 -0.83
N ARG A 315 24.98 16.56 0.38
CA ARG A 315 24.64 15.35 1.15
C ARG A 315 23.15 15.26 1.48
N ARG A 316 22.50 16.39 1.75
CA ARG A 316 21.04 16.45 2.01
C ARG A 316 20.26 16.13 0.74
N LEU A 317 20.66 16.69 -0.40
CA LEU A 317 20.07 16.38 -1.71
C LEU A 317 20.22 14.89 -2.07
N GLU A 318 21.40 14.30 -1.83
CA GLU A 318 21.64 12.86 -2.04
C GLU A 318 20.73 11.97 -1.17
N ARG A 319 20.46 12.37 0.08
CA ARG A 319 19.51 11.65 0.94
C ARG A 319 18.08 11.76 0.42
N ALA A 320 17.67 12.94 -0.02
CA ALA A 320 16.34 13.17 -0.56
C ALA A 320 16.12 12.40 -1.88
N SER A 321 17.11 12.40 -2.78
CA SER A 321 17.04 11.62 -4.03
C SER A 321 17.07 10.10 -3.75
N ALA A 322 17.80 9.65 -2.73
CA ALA A 322 17.75 8.26 -2.28
C ALA A 322 16.37 7.88 -1.70
N LYS A 323 15.65 8.82 -1.08
CA LYS A 323 14.26 8.61 -0.62
C LYS A 323 13.31 8.41 -1.81
N VAL A 324 13.39 9.28 -2.84
CA VAL A 324 12.64 9.12 -4.10
C VAL A 324 12.92 7.78 -4.75
N ARG A 325 14.19 7.38 -4.85
CA ARG A 325 14.57 6.07 -5.41
C ARG A 325 13.98 4.91 -4.61
N ARG A 326 13.93 5.02 -3.28
CA ARG A 326 13.31 3.99 -2.43
C ARG A 326 11.81 3.90 -2.69
N ILE A 327 11.11 5.03 -2.81
CA ILE A 327 9.69 5.08 -3.12
C ILE A 327 9.43 4.45 -4.50
N GLN A 328 10.26 4.75 -5.51
CA GLN A 328 10.15 4.13 -6.84
C GLN A 328 10.36 2.61 -6.81
N ARG A 329 11.27 2.11 -5.96
CA ARG A 329 11.43 0.65 -5.77
C ARG A 329 10.22 0.02 -5.11
N LEU A 330 9.60 0.72 -4.15
CA LEU A 330 8.38 0.23 -3.49
C LEU A 330 7.16 0.24 -4.43
N SER A 331 7.13 1.10 -5.45
CA SER A 331 6.05 1.12 -6.43
C SER A 331 6.11 -0.02 -7.46
N GLN A 332 7.23 -0.74 -7.56
CA GLN A 332 7.39 -1.86 -8.49
C GLN A 332 6.44 -3.03 -8.13
N GLU A 333 5.83 -3.61 -9.15
CA GLU A 333 4.94 -4.77 -9.00
C GLU A 333 5.74 -6.07 -9.19
N PRO A 334 5.42 -7.13 -8.42
CA PRO A 334 6.07 -8.42 -8.61
C PRO A 334 5.69 -9.03 -9.96
N LEU A 335 6.67 -9.64 -10.62
CA LEU A 335 6.46 -10.37 -11.86
C LEU A 335 6.04 -11.82 -11.57
N SER A 336 5.22 -12.39 -12.44
CA SER A 336 4.83 -13.80 -12.35
C SER A 336 5.98 -14.71 -12.76
N LEU A 337 6.23 -15.77 -12.01
CA LEU A 337 7.19 -16.82 -12.38
C LEU A 337 6.71 -17.64 -13.58
N GLU A 338 5.41 -17.64 -13.84
CA GLU A 338 4.78 -18.27 -15.00
C GLU A 338 4.83 -17.37 -16.25
N THR A 339 5.50 -16.22 -16.18
CA THR A 339 5.72 -15.39 -17.38
C THR A 339 6.60 -16.18 -18.35
N PRO A 340 6.12 -16.49 -19.57
CA PRO A 340 6.93 -17.20 -20.55
C PRO A 340 8.12 -16.33 -20.95
N VAL A 341 9.30 -16.93 -21.03
CA VAL A 341 10.55 -16.25 -21.38
C VAL A 341 11.08 -16.83 -22.69
N GLY A 342 11.26 -15.96 -23.69
CA GLY A 342 11.77 -16.34 -25.01
C GLY A 342 10.68 -16.77 -25.98
N SER A 343 11.10 -17.34 -27.11
CA SER A 343 10.22 -17.81 -28.19
C SER A 343 9.81 -19.28 -28.07
N GLU A 344 10.32 -20.00 -27.06
CA GLU A 344 9.99 -21.41 -26.84
C GLU A 344 8.76 -21.54 -25.94
N GLU A 345 7.78 -22.33 -26.36
CA GLU A 345 6.44 -22.42 -25.72
C GLU A 345 6.44 -23.05 -24.31
N ASN A 346 7.59 -23.46 -23.76
CA ASN A 346 7.69 -24.19 -22.49
C ASN A 346 8.74 -23.63 -21.51
N SER A 347 9.29 -22.44 -21.75
CA SER A 347 10.27 -21.84 -20.83
C SER A 347 9.60 -20.75 -20.01
N TYR A 348 9.54 -20.94 -18.70
CA TYR A 348 8.97 -19.97 -17.76
C TYR A 348 10.08 -19.25 -17.00
N LEU A 349 9.81 -18.02 -16.55
CA LEU A 349 10.77 -17.24 -15.76
C LEU A 349 11.24 -18.00 -14.50
N GLY A 350 10.33 -18.73 -13.86
CA GLY A 350 10.61 -19.53 -12.67
C GLY A 350 11.66 -20.63 -12.87
N ASP A 351 11.80 -21.15 -14.10
CA ASP A 351 12.77 -22.22 -14.40
C ASP A 351 14.22 -21.72 -14.35
N PHE A 352 14.43 -20.40 -14.41
CA PHE A 352 15.76 -19.77 -14.41
C PHE A 352 16.21 -19.28 -13.03
N ILE A 353 15.40 -19.46 -11.98
CA ILE A 353 15.74 -19.02 -10.63
C ILE A 353 16.58 -20.08 -9.93
N GLU A 354 17.83 -19.74 -9.61
CA GLU A 354 18.72 -20.60 -8.84
C GLU A 354 18.28 -20.71 -7.38
N ASP A 355 18.35 -21.93 -6.82
CA ASP A 355 18.09 -22.17 -5.39
C ASP A 355 19.40 -22.19 -4.59
N ASP A 356 19.75 -21.03 -4.02
CA ASP A 356 20.94 -20.84 -3.17
C ASP A 356 20.89 -21.61 -1.85
N SER A 357 19.71 -22.12 -1.44
CA SER A 357 19.57 -22.83 -0.17
C SER A 357 20.10 -24.27 -0.25
N LEU A 358 20.15 -24.83 -1.47
CA LEU A 358 20.59 -26.19 -1.69
C LEU A 358 22.11 -26.23 -1.89
N PRO A 359 22.87 -26.90 -0.99
CA PRO A 359 24.28 -27.08 -1.22
C PRO A 359 24.50 -27.90 -2.48
N GLY A 360 25.43 -27.45 -3.33
CA GLY A 360 25.81 -28.18 -4.53
C GLY A 360 26.23 -29.63 -4.21
N PRO A 361 26.20 -30.55 -5.19
CA PRO A 361 26.55 -31.95 -4.98
C PRO A 361 27.98 -32.12 -4.45
N VAL A 362 28.90 -31.24 -4.88
CA VAL A 362 30.29 -31.21 -4.40
C VAL A 362 30.37 -30.78 -2.94
N ASP A 363 29.62 -29.75 -2.55
CA ASP A 363 29.61 -29.26 -1.17
C ASP A 363 28.98 -30.27 -0.22
N SER A 364 27.88 -30.91 -0.66
CA SER A 364 27.22 -31.99 0.07
C SER A 364 28.14 -33.20 0.27
N ALA A 365 28.86 -33.61 -0.78
CA ALA A 365 29.85 -34.68 -0.68
C ALA A 365 31.02 -34.28 0.24
N SER A 366 31.53 -33.06 0.11
CA SER A 366 32.63 -32.53 0.92
C SER A 366 32.25 -32.45 2.41
N ARG A 367 31.03 -32.00 2.73
CA ARG A 367 30.49 -32.00 4.10
C ARG A 367 30.39 -33.41 4.68
N ARG A 368 29.94 -34.39 3.88
CA ARG A 368 29.87 -35.80 4.29
C ARG A 368 31.27 -36.38 4.55
N LEU A 369 32.19 -36.18 3.61
CA LEU A 369 33.58 -36.63 3.74
C LEU A 369 34.28 -35.95 4.93
N LEU A 370 34.02 -34.66 5.16
CA LEU A 370 34.51 -33.93 6.34
C LEU A 370 33.99 -34.57 7.63
N LYS A 371 32.70 -34.90 7.69
CA LYS A 371 32.10 -35.57 8.86
C LYS A 371 32.76 -36.92 9.14
N GLU A 372 32.93 -37.75 8.13
CA GLU A 372 33.61 -39.06 8.25
C GLU A 372 35.07 -38.91 8.71
N GLN A 373 35.81 -37.96 8.13
CA GLN A 373 37.20 -37.68 8.53
C GLN A 373 37.28 -37.10 9.96
N MET A 374 36.32 -36.28 10.37
CA MET A 374 36.21 -35.78 11.74
C MET A 374 35.95 -36.94 12.73
N GLU A 375 35.06 -37.87 12.40
CA GLU A 375 34.78 -39.06 13.21
C GLU A 375 36.04 -39.94 13.36
N GLU A 376 36.76 -40.21 12.26
CA GLU A 376 38.03 -40.98 12.27
C GLU A 376 39.09 -40.33 13.18
N ILE A 377 39.20 -39.00 13.15
CA ILE A 377 40.16 -38.25 13.97
C ILE A 377 39.74 -38.22 15.45
N LEU A 378 38.44 -38.14 15.73
CA LEU A 378 37.88 -38.17 17.08
C LEU A 378 38.02 -39.56 17.72
N ASP A 379 37.96 -40.64 16.95
CA ASP A 379 38.22 -42.01 17.42
C ASP A 379 39.67 -42.22 17.88
N GLY A 380 40.61 -41.44 17.34
CA GLY A 380 42.00 -41.42 17.79
C GLY A 380 42.22 -40.70 19.13
N LEU A 381 41.17 -40.19 19.79
CA LEU A 381 41.23 -39.60 21.14
C LEU A 381 40.71 -40.60 22.18
N SER A 382 41.02 -40.34 23.46
CA SER A 382 40.39 -41.13 24.52
C SER A 382 38.89 -40.86 24.59
N GLU A 383 38.10 -41.84 25.02
CA GLU A 383 36.64 -41.75 25.14
C GLU A 383 36.17 -40.49 25.88
N ARG A 384 36.86 -40.12 26.98
CA ARG A 384 36.59 -38.90 27.75
C ARG A 384 36.94 -37.62 26.99
N GLU A 385 38.04 -37.60 26.24
CA GLU A 385 38.42 -36.44 25.41
C GLU A 385 37.44 -36.24 24.24
N ARG A 386 37.05 -37.34 23.57
CA ARG A 386 36.06 -37.33 22.48
C ARG A 386 34.71 -36.80 22.96
N LYS A 387 34.17 -37.37 24.04
CA LYS A 387 32.84 -37.01 24.55
C LYS A 387 32.77 -35.57 25.10
N VAL A 388 33.87 -35.05 25.67
CA VAL A 388 33.98 -33.62 26.03
C VAL A 388 33.92 -32.72 24.80
N LEU A 389 34.60 -33.06 23.71
CA LEU A 389 34.57 -32.27 22.47
C LEU A 389 33.21 -32.33 21.76
N ILE A 390 32.60 -33.52 21.67
CA ILE A 390 31.27 -33.69 21.05
C ILE A 390 30.23 -32.83 21.76
N MET A 391 30.18 -32.87 23.10
CA MET A 391 29.25 -32.03 23.86
C MET A 391 29.59 -30.54 23.84
N ARG A 392 30.89 -30.19 23.84
CA ARG A 392 31.32 -28.79 23.84
C ARG A 392 30.95 -28.09 22.54
N PHE A 393 31.21 -28.75 21.41
CA PHE A 393 30.98 -28.21 20.06
C PHE A 393 29.63 -28.62 19.46
N GLY A 394 28.82 -29.42 20.17
CA GLY A 394 27.50 -29.82 19.70
C GLY A 394 27.55 -30.68 18.44
N LEU A 395 28.52 -31.59 18.32
CA LEU A 395 28.73 -32.37 17.09
C LEU A 395 27.65 -33.44 16.83
N GLU A 396 26.90 -33.84 17.87
CA GLU A 396 25.76 -34.78 17.77
C GLU A 396 24.42 -34.03 17.70
N ASP A 397 24.16 -33.12 18.64
CA ASP A 397 22.86 -32.45 18.79
C ASP A 397 22.78 -31.06 18.13
N GLY A 398 23.87 -30.54 17.56
CA GLY A 398 23.97 -29.17 17.03
C GLY A 398 24.07 -28.07 18.09
N VAL A 399 23.95 -28.40 19.37
CA VAL A 399 23.94 -27.44 20.49
C VAL A 399 25.28 -27.40 21.21
N THR A 400 25.94 -26.23 21.21
CA THR A 400 27.18 -26.03 21.97
C THR A 400 26.89 -25.89 23.47
N ARG A 401 27.53 -26.69 24.32
CA ARG A 401 27.36 -26.63 25.79
C ARG A 401 28.48 -25.87 26.47
N THR A 402 28.24 -25.22 27.61
CA THR A 402 29.32 -24.52 28.36
C THR A 402 30.25 -25.51 29.08
N LEU A 403 31.44 -25.06 29.47
CA LEU A 403 32.39 -25.89 30.26
C LEU A 403 31.81 -26.33 31.60
N GLU A 404 30.89 -25.56 32.16
CA GLU A 404 30.21 -25.90 33.42
C GLU A 404 29.16 -26.99 33.19
N ASP A 405 28.40 -26.91 32.09
CA ASP A 405 27.39 -27.91 31.75
C ASP A 405 28.02 -29.26 31.38
N VAL A 406 29.14 -29.23 30.64
CA VAL A 406 29.94 -30.43 30.38
C VAL A 406 30.56 -30.96 31.68
N GLY A 407 30.98 -30.09 32.60
CA GLY A 407 31.53 -30.47 33.90
C GLY A 407 30.53 -31.20 34.79
N LYS A 408 29.26 -30.76 34.79
CA LYS A 408 28.14 -31.41 35.50
C LYS A 408 27.94 -32.84 35.00
N GLU A 409 27.93 -33.07 33.69
CA GLU A 409 27.72 -34.40 33.09
C GLU A 409 28.85 -35.38 33.43
N PHE A 410 30.10 -34.90 33.51
CA PHE A 410 31.26 -35.74 33.83
C PHE A 410 31.62 -35.77 35.32
N ASN A 411 30.85 -35.13 36.20
CA ASN A 411 31.15 -34.96 37.63
C ASN A 411 32.56 -34.41 37.88
N VAL A 412 32.97 -33.41 37.11
CA VAL A 412 34.29 -32.75 37.23
C VAL A 412 34.15 -31.23 37.25
N THR A 413 35.14 -30.56 37.82
CA THR A 413 35.16 -29.09 37.84
C THR A 413 35.32 -28.51 36.43
N ARG A 414 34.79 -27.30 36.22
CA ARG A 414 34.97 -26.53 34.99
C ARG A 414 36.43 -26.48 34.52
N GLU A 415 37.36 -26.25 35.45
CA GLU A 415 38.79 -26.18 35.15
C GLU A 415 39.35 -27.53 34.69
N ARG A 416 38.81 -28.63 35.20
CA ARG A 416 39.19 -29.97 34.73
C ARG A 416 38.70 -30.24 33.31
N VAL A 417 37.49 -29.82 32.94
CA VAL A 417 37.00 -29.89 31.55
C VAL A 417 37.89 -29.07 30.62
N ARG A 418 38.25 -27.84 31.02
CA ARG A 418 39.16 -26.97 30.26
C ARG A 418 40.53 -27.62 30.01
N GLN A 419 41.08 -28.31 31.01
CA GLN A 419 42.34 -29.05 30.87
C GLN A 419 42.23 -30.22 29.88
N ILE A 420 41.11 -30.97 29.94
CA ILE A 420 40.85 -32.09 29.02
C ILE A 420 40.68 -31.57 27.59
N GLU A 421 39.91 -30.49 27.39
CA GLU A 421 39.72 -29.82 26.11
C GLU A 421 41.07 -29.34 25.53
N ALA A 422 41.86 -28.59 26.31
CA ALA A 422 43.16 -28.09 25.86
C ALA A 422 44.12 -29.23 25.47
N LYS A 423 44.10 -30.34 26.21
CA LYS A 423 44.89 -31.54 25.89
C LYS A 423 44.40 -32.21 24.61
N ALA A 424 43.08 -32.34 24.43
CA ALA A 424 42.47 -32.92 23.23
C ALA A 424 42.76 -32.06 21.99
N LEU A 425 42.57 -30.74 22.07
CA LEU A 425 42.91 -29.79 21.00
C LEU A 425 44.40 -29.83 20.65
N ARG A 426 45.29 -29.98 21.64
CA ARG A 426 46.73 -30.13 21.38
C ARG A 426 47.06 -31.40 20.60
N LYS A 427 46.36 -32.51 20.89
CA LYS A 427 46.49 -33.76 20.10
C LYS A 427 45.92 -33.61 18.69
N LEU A 428 44.81 -32.90 18.53
CA LEU A 428 44.19 -32.62 17.22
C LEU A 428 45.05 -31.69 16.35
N ARG A 429 45.79 -30.75 16.96
CA ARG A 429 46.74 -29.86 16.26
C ARG A 429 48.00 -30.57 15.74
N HIS A 430 48.24 -31.83 16.11
CA HIS A 430 49.42 -32.56 15.64
C HIS A 430 49.41 -32.68 14.10
N PRO A 431 50.53 -32.44 13.40
CA PRO A 431 50.58 -32.37 11.93
C PRO A 431 49.99 -33.57 11.19
N LEU A 432 50.13 -34.77 11.75
CA LEU A 432 49.57 -36.00 11.17
C LEU A 432 48.03 -36.02 11.12
N ARG A 433 47.35 -35.32 12.04
CA ARG A 433 45.88 -35.25 12.12
C ARG A 433 45.35 -33.98 11.45
N SER A 434 46.01 -32.85 11.64
CA SER A 434 45.60 -31.56 11.06
C SER A 434 45.82 -31.48 9.54
N ARG A 435 46.77 -32.23 8.97
CA ARG A 435 46.99 -32.25 7.51
C ARG A 435 45.78 -32.78 6.73
N LYS A 436 45.07 -33.79 7.25
CA LYS A 436 43.87 -34.36 6.61
C LYS A 436 42.67 -33.39 6.57
N LEU A 437 42.58 -32.49 7.55
CA LEU A 437 41.49 -31.50 7.65
C LEU A 437 41.82 -30.16 6.99
N ARG A 438 43.09 -29.94 6.60
CA ARG A 438 43.53 -28.68 6.00
C ARG A 438 42.89 -28.44 4.63
N ASP A 439 42.62 -29.51 3.90
CA ASP A 439 42.06 -29.43 2.55
C ASP A 439 40.56 -28.99 2.55
N TYR A 440 39.90 -29.02 3.72
CA TYR A 440 38.51 -28.58 3.90
C TYR A 440 38.36 -27.13 4.41
N LEU A 441 39.48 -26.40 4.57
CA LEU A 441 39.51 -24.98 4.95
C LEU A 441 39.65 -24.03 3.76
N ALA A 442 39.77 -24.59 2.54
CA ALA A 442 39.97 -23.85 1.30
C ALA A 442 38.65 -23.30 0.76
#